data_AF-A0AAD6ANF3-F1
#
_entry.id   AF-A0AAD6ANF3-F1
#
_cell.length_a   1.000
_cell.length_b   1.000
_cell.length_c   1.000
_cell.angle_alpha   90.00
_cell.angle_beta   90.00
_cell.angle_gamma   90.00
#
_symmetry.space_group_name_H-M   'P 1'
#
loop_
_entity.id
_entity.type
_entity.pdbx_description
1 polymer ?
#
loop_
_entity_poly.entity_id
_entity_poly.type
_entity_poly.pdbx_seq_one_letter_code
_entity_poly.pdbx_strand_id
1 'polypeptide(L)' 'HDNDPKHTARATKEWLRKKHFKVLEWPSQSPDLNPIENLWRELKVRVAQRQPQNITALEEICMEEWAKIPAT' A
#
# COMPACT_ATOMS: atom_id res chain seq x y z
N HIS A 1 -3.13 -3.94 -8.16
CA HIS A 1 -3.38 -2.51 -7.90
C HIS A 1 -4.85 -2.25 -8.16
N ASP A 2 -5.40 -1.18 -7.61
CA ASP A 2 -6.77 -0.78 -7.89
C ASP A 2 -6.91 -0.16 -9.29
N ASN A 3 -8.10 0.35 -9.60
CA ASN A 3 -8.46 0.89 -10.91
C ASN A 3 -8.30 2.43 -11.02
N ASP A 4 -7.47 3.06 -10.19
CA ASP A 4 -7.19 4.49 -10.34
C ASP A 4 -6.74 4.78 -11.80
N PRO A 5 -7.22 5.88 -12.43
CA PRO A 5 -6.85 6.24 -13.80
C PRO A 5 -5.34 6.24 -14.08
N LYS A 6 -4.50 6.56 -13.08
CA LYS A 6 -3.03 6.52 -13.21
C LYS A 6 -2.49 5.10 -13.39
N HIS A 7 -3.11 4.11 -12.73
CA HIS A 7 -2.73 2.71 -12.87
C HIS A 7 -3.22 2.08 -14.17
N THR A 8 -4.32 2.61 -14.73
CA THR A 8 -4.92 2.11 -15.98
C THR A 8 -4.54 2.92 -17.23
N ALA A 9 -3.78 4.01 -17.05
CA ALA A 9 -3.23 4.82 -18.13
C ALA A 9 -2.37 4.00 -19.10
N ARG A 10 -2.34 4.42 -20.38
CA ARG A 10 -1.61 3.71 -21.44
C ARG A 10 -0.14 3.49 -21.10
N ALA A 11 0.55 4.53 -20.63
CA ALA A 11 1.97 4.44 -20.28
C ALA A 11 2.24 3.39 -19.18
N THR A 12 1.40 3.36 -18.14
CA THR A 12 1.50 2.39 -17.05
C THR A 12 1.25 0.96 -17.53
N LYS A 13 0.19 0.75 -18.34
CA LYS A 13 -0.13 -0.57 -18.93
C LYS A 13 0.99 -1.07 -19.84
N GLU A 14 1.55 -0.20 -20.68
CA GLU A 14 2.68 -0.55 -21.55
C GLU A 14 3.93 -0.94 -20.76
N TRP A 15 4.24 -0.19 -19.70
CA TRP A 15 5.36 -0.49 -18.82
C TRP A 15 5.19 -1.84 -18.12
N LEU A 16 4.02 -2.11 -17.54
CA LEU A 16 3.70 -3.39 -16.89
C LEU A 16 3.81 -4.57 -17.86
N ARG A 17 3.28 -4.40 -19.07
CA ARG A 17 3.39 -5.40 -20.16
C ARG A 17 4.84 -5.67 -20.54
N LYS A 18 5.65 -4.62 -20.72
CA LYS A 18 7.09 -4.74 -21.06
C LYS A 18 7.90 -5.43 -19.96
N LYS A 19 7.48 -5.28 -18.70
CA LYS A 19 8.06 -5.97 -17.55
C LYS A 19 7.47 -7.35 -17.28
N HIS A 20 6.55 -7.82 -18.13
CA HIS A 20 5.89 -9.12 -18.01
C HIS A 20 5.14 -9.33 -16.69
N PHE A 21 4.66 -8.24 -16.06
CA PHE A 21 3.80 -8.34 -14.90
C PHE A 21 2.39 -8.75 -15.30
N LYS A 22 1.85 -9.79 -14.65
CA LYS A 22 0.44 -10.13 -14.75
C LYS A 22 -0.35 -9.23 -13.81
N VAL A 23 -1.24 -8.42 -14.37
CA VAL A 23 -2.17 -7.59 -13.59
C VAL A 23 -3.42 -8.42 -13.30
N LEU A 24 -3.78 -8.52 -12.02
CA LEU A 24 -5.04 -9.13 -11.60
C LEU A 24 -6.20 -8.21 -11.96
N GLU A 25 -7.31 -8.77 -12.47
CA GLU A 25 -8.54 -8.01 -12.63
C GLU A 25 -9.05 -7.55 -11.26
N TRP A 26 -9.31 -6.26 -11.15
CA TRP A 26 -9.75 -5.66 -9.90
C TRP A 26 -11.13 -5.03 -10.07
N PRO A 27 -12.12 -5.34 -9.22
CA PRO A 27 -13.38 -4.62 -9.23
C PRO A 27 -13.22 -3.22 -8.65
N SER A 28 -13.88 -2.23 -9.25
CA SER A 28 -13.87 -0.85 -8.74
C SER A 28 -14.52 -0.78 -7.35
N GLN A 29 -14.09 0.19 -6.53
CA GLN A 29 -14.64 0.44 -5.20
C GLN A 29 -14.63 -0.77 -4.25
N SER A 30 -13.68 -1.70 -4.42
CA SER A 30 -13.54 -2.89 -3.59
C SER A 30 -12.24 -2.87 -2.77
N PRO A 31 -12.11 -1.95 -1.79
CA PRO A 31 -10.93 -1.91 -0.92
C PRO A 31 -10.87 -3.11 0.03
N ASP A 32 -12.02 -3.68 0.38
CA ASP A 32 -12.18 -4.87 1.22
C ASP A 32 -11.47 -6.10 0.65
N LEU A 33 -11.36 -6.19 -0.68
CA LEU A 33 -10.65 -7.27 -1.35
C LEU A 33 -9.13 -7.07 -1.32
N ASN A 34 -8.63 -5.87 -1.04
CA ASN A 34 -7.21 -5.54 -1.12
C ASN A 34 -6.48 -5.91 0.18
N PRO A 35 -5.59 -6.93 0.16
CA PRO A 35 -4.92 -7.39 1.39
C PRO A 35 -4.07 -6.31 2.05
N ILE A 36 -3.59 -5.32 1.29
CA ILE A 36 -2.77 -4.23 1.84
C ILE A 36 -3.56 -3.34 2.81
N GLU A 37 -4.89 -3.27 2.71
CA GLU A 37 -5.72 -2.47 3.62
C GLU A 37 -5.64 -3.02 5.06
N ASN A 38 -5.56 -4.33 5.20
CA ASN A 38 -5.37 -4.98 6.51
C ASN A 38 -3.99 -4.63 7.10
N LEU A 39 -2.95 -4.62 6.27
CA LEU A 39 -1.60 -4.22 6.70
C LEU A 39 -1.55 -2.74 7.08
N TRP A 40 -2.19 -1.86 6.31
CA TRP A 40 -2.28 -0.44 6.64
C TRP A 40 -3.03 -0.20 7.95
N ARG A 41 -4.10 -0.97 8.22
CA ARG A 41 -4.81 -0.89 9.50
C ARG A 41 -3.89 -1.24 10.66
N GLU A 42 -3.15 -2.34 10.58
CA GLU A 42 -2.21 -2.76 11.62
C GLU A 42 -1.10 -1.71 11.82
N LEU A 43 -0.50 -1.23 10.73
CA LEU A 43 0.54 -0.20 10.81
C LEU A 43 0.03 1.07 11.50
N LYS A 44 -1.16 1.55 11.13
CA LYS A 44 -1.76 2.75 11.74
C LYS A 44 -1.96 2.59 13.25
N VAL A 45 -2.37 1.39 13.71
CA VAL A 45 -2.51 1.12 15.15
C VAL A 45 -1.17 1.23 15.86
N ARG A 46 -0.11 0.62 15.34
CA ARG A 46 1.24 0.67 15.93
C ARG A 46 1.84 2.07 15.93
N VAL A 47 1.73 2.79 14.82
CA VAL A 47 2.21 4.17 14.69
C VAL A 47 1.46 5.09 15.67
N ALA A 48 0.14 4.95 15.79
CA ALA A 48 -0.66 5.76 16.71
C ALA A 48 -0.26 5.56 18.18
N GLN A 49 0.11 4.35 18.59
CA GLN A 49 0.60 4.07 19.96
C GLN A 49 1.87 4.85 20.30
N ARG A 50 2.69 5.18 19.30
CA ARG A 50 3.94 5.94 19.48
C ARG A 50 3.79 7.45 19.41
N GLN A 51 2.61 7.95 19.06
CA GLN A 51 2.25 9.37 19.10
C GLN A 51 3.30 10.30 18.47
N PRO A 52 3.65 10.12 17.18
CA PRO A 52 4.59 11.01 16.48
C PRO A 52 4.12 12.47 16.52
N GLN A 53 5.03 13.40 16.79
CA GLN A 53 4.71 14.82 16.98
C GLN A 53 5.05 15.69 15.75
N ASN A 54 5.71 15.13 14.75
CA ASN A 54 6.06 15.81 13.51
C ASN A 54 6.21 14.80 12.36
N ILE A 55 6.33 15.31 11.13
CA ILE A 55 6.40 14.47 9.92
C ILE A 55 7.65 13.59 9.91
N THR A 56 8.80 14.09 10.35
CA THR A 56 10.04 13.30 10.40
C THR A 56 9.90 12.10 11.34
N ALA A 57 9.42 12.33 12.56
CA ALA A 57 9.16 11.26 13.52
C ALA A 57 8.09 10.29 13.01
N LEU A 58 7.04 10.79 12.35
CA LEU A 58 6.02 9.93 11.74
C LEU A 58 6.62 9.01 10.68
N GLU A 59 7.49 9.54 9.82
CA GLU A 59 8.15 8.78 8.76
C GLU A 59 9.06 7.68 9.34
N GLU A 60 9.94 8.04 10.29
CA GLU A 60 10.83 7.10 10.98
C GLU A 60 10.03 5.99 11.68
N ILE A 61 9.00 6.37 12.43
CA ILE A 61 8.14 5.42 13.15
C ILE A 61 7.39 4.51 12.17
N CYS A 62 6.91 5.02 11.04
CA CYS A 62 6.26 4.18 10.02
C CYS A 62 7.22 3.12 9.49
N MET A 63 8.47 3.48 9.19
CA MET A 63 9.48 2.53 8.71
C MET A 63 9.82 1.47 9.78
N GLU A 64 10.02 1.90 11.02
CA GLU A 64 10.33 1.00 12.14
C GLU A 64 9.19 0.03 12.44
N GLU A 65 7.95 0.50 12.49
CA GLU A 65 6.80 -0.34 12.80
C GLU A 65 6.45 -1.27 11.63
N TRP A 66 6.62 -0.82 10.38
CA TRP A 66 6.45 -1.67 9.20
C TRP A 66 7.43 -2.85 9.21
N ALA A 67 8.71 -2.61 9.51
CA ALA A 67 9.73 -3.65 9.59
C ALA A 67 9.46 -4.70 10.69
N LYS A 68 8.63 -4.36 11.68
CA LYS A 68 8.21 -5.26 12.78
C LYS A 68 6.92 -6.02 12.48
N ILE A 69 6.23 -5.77 11.37
CA ILE A 69 5.05 -6.55 10.98
C ILE A 69 5.55 -7.93 10.54
N PRO A 70 5.15 -9.03 11.21
CA PRO A 70 5.61 -10.35 10.83
C PRO A 70 5.15 -10.72 9.42
N ALA A 71 6.02 -11.39 8.67
CA ALA A 71 5.59 -12.10 7.47
C ALA A 71 4.72 -13.28 7.93
N THR A 72 3.45 -13.26 7.56
CA THR A 72 2.53 -14.41 7.68
C THR A 72 2.81 -15.44 6.61
#